data_AF-A0A535D8W9-F1
#
_entry.id   AF-A0A535D8W9-F1
#
_cell.length_a   1.000
_cell.length_b   1.000
_cell.length_c   1.000
_cell.angle_alpha   90.00
_cell.angle_beta   90.00
_cell.angle_gamma   90.00
#
_symmetry.space_group_name_H-M   'P 1'
#
loop_
_entity.id
_entity.type
_entity.pdbx_description
1 polymer ?
#
loop_
_entity_poly.entity_id
_entity_poly.type
_entity_poly.pdbx_seq_one_letter_code
_entity_poly.pdbx_strand_id
1 'polypeptide(L)'
;MARSTAAITASMSTTCLTSPSRSTRVTAGRIAGLMTSGSLNVGLIGLGTVGGQVADRLLTWQPQLARRAGIELCLKRVLVRDVNKPRAVTAPNELLTADPNALLDDPSIQILVEVAGGDEPMHGYLERAIRSGKHVVTANKVVMAKHGPELLDLA
;
A
#
# COMPACT_ATOMS: atom_id res chain seq x y z
N MET A 1 14.20 55.10 -1.04
CA MET A 1 14.65 54.50 0.25
C MET A 1 13.59 53.54 0.74
N ALA A 2 13.95 52.24 0.85
CA ALA A 2 13.37 51.21 1.74
C ALA A 2 11.89 50.80 1.49
N ARG A 3 11.45 49.53 1.46
CA ARG A 3 12.00 48.25 1.91
C ARG A 3 11.45 47.09 1.06
N SER A 4 12.31 46.09 0.90
CA SER A 4 12.06 44.73 0.42
C SER A 4 11.18 43.95 1.41
N THR A 5 10.24 43.15 0.90
CA THR A 5 9.58 42.08 1.68
C THR A 5 9.55 40.82 0.82
N ALA A 6 10.44 39.88 1.16
CA ALA A 6 10.48 38.54 0.60
C ALA A 6 9.32 37.71 1.18
N ALA A 7 8.53 37.08 0.31
CA ALA A 7 7.54 36.09 0.70
C ALA A 7 8.26 34.77 1.00
N ILE A 8 8.06 34.28 2.23
CA ILE A 8 8.62 33.05 2.77
C ILE A 8 7.85 31.86 2.18
N THR A 9 8.56 30.99 1.46
CA THR A 9 8.06 29.70 0.97
C THR A 9 7.94 28.73 2.13
N ALA A 10 6.72 28.35 2.52
CA ALA A 10 6.48 27.27 3.48
C ALA A 10 6.43 25.92 2.74
N SER A 11 7.49 25.13 2.88
CA SER A 11 7.52 23.71 2.53
C SER A 11 6.96 22.92 3.72
N MET A 12 5.77 22.32 3.57
CA MET A 12 5.22 21.40 4.55
C MET A 12 5.58 19.97 4.13
N SER A 13 6.68 19.46 4.67
CA SER A 13 6.97 18.03 4.72
C SER A 13 6.24 17.44 5.92
N THR A 14 5.19 16.65 5.67
CA THR A 14 4.45 15.92 6.70
C THR A 14 5.28 14.70 7.13
N THR A 15 6.18 14.91 8.08
CA THR A 15 6.93 13.83 8.74
C THR A 15 6.09 13.26 9.88
N CYS A 16 5.88 11.95 9.85
CA CYS A 16 5.24 11.16 10.90
C CYS A 16 6.00 11.34 12.23
N LEU A 17 5.35 11.92 13.23
CA LEU A 17 5.90 12.13 14.57
C LEU A 17 5.72 10.85 15.40
N THR A 18 6.81 10.13 15.66
CA THR A 18 6.84 9.02 16.61
C THR A 18 6.90 9.52 18.05
N SER A 19 6.13 8.91 18.94
CA SER A 19 6.21 9.13 20.39
C SER A 19 6.87 7.93 21.08
N PRO A 20 7.66 8.11 22.15
CA PRO A 20 8.30 7.00 22.85
C PRO A 20 7.42 6.54 24.02
N SER A 21 7.23 5.22 24.20
CA SER A 21 6.72 4.69 25.47
C SER A 21 7.36 3.36 25.86
N ARG A 22 7.40 3.16 27.18
CA ARG A 22 8.31 2.36 28.01
C ARG A 22 8.20 0.83 27.87
N SER A 23 9.35 0.24 28.17
CA SER A 23 9.70 -1.18 28.29
C SER A 23 8.90 -1.99 29.32
N THR A 24 8.46 -3.18 28.91
CA THR A 24 8.19 -4.34 29.79
C THR A 24 8.93 -5.56 29.22
N ARG A 25 9.63 -6.27 30.12
CA ARG A 25 10.56 -7.37 29.80
C ARG A 25 9.79 -8.68 29.56
N VAL A 26 9.95 -9.29 28.38
CA VAL A 26 9.49 -10.66 28.06
C VAL A 26 10.70 -11.48 27.58
N THR A 27 10.80 -12.71 28.07
CA THR A 27 11.97 -13.60 27.98
C THR A 27 12.37 -13.94 26.54
N ALA A 28 13.65 -13.76 26.25
CA ALA A 28 14.28 -13.88 24.95
C ALA A 28 14.45 -15.34 24.51
N GLY A 29 13.83 -15.73 23.39
CA GLY A 29 14.09 -17.01 22.74
C GLY A 29 13.23 -17.22 21.51
N ARG A 30 13.71 -16.78 20.33
CA ARG A 30 13.15 -16.99 18.96
C ARG A 30 12.08 -16.04 18.42
N ILE A 31 11.68 -14.98 19.12
CA ILE A 31 10.85 -13.88 18.54
C ILE A 31 11.65 -12.56 18.41
N ALA A 32 12.98 -12.60 18.56
CA ALA A 32 13.82 -11.40 18.54
C ALA A 32 14.04 -10.79 17.13
N GLY A 33 13.61 -11.46 16.05
CA GLY A 33 13.83 -11.00 14.68
C GLY A 33 12.68 -10.20 14.05
N LEU A 34 11.48 -10.19 14.65
CA LEU A 34 10.28 -9.57 14.07
C LEU A 34 9.57 -8.60 15.03
N MET A 35 10.28 -8.12 16.05
CA MET A 35 9.86 -6.97 16.86
C MET A 35 10.60 -5.70 16.43
N THR A 36 10.83 -5.57 15.14
CA THR A 36 11.42 -4.36 14.57
C THR A 36 10.28 -3.43 14.25
N SER A 37 10.26 -2.29 14.94
CA SER A 37 9.45 -1.10 14.69
C SER A 37 9.50 -0.71 13.20
N GLY A 38 8.65 -1.33 12.38
CA GLY A 38 8.58 -1.10 10.95
C GLY A 38 7.12 -1.10 10.52
N SER A 39 6.79 -0.29 9.53
CA SER A 39 5.52 -0.35 8.83
C SER A 39 5.67 -1.18 7.56
N LEU A 40 4.59 -1.80 7.10
CA LEU A 40 4.51 -2.44 5.79
C LEU A 40 3.74 -1.54 4.83
N ASN A 41 4.35 -1.29 3.68
CA ASN A 41 3.71 -0.52 2.62
C ASN A 41 2.90 -1.42 1.71
N VAL A 42 1.68 -0.97 1.45
CA VAL A 42 0.68 -1.61 0.61
C VAL A 42 0.54 -0.81 -0.69
N GLY A 43 0.70 -1.50 -1.81
CA GLY A 43 0.26 -1.04 -3.13
C GLY A 43 -1.12 -1.63 -3.43
N LEU A 44 -2.04 -0.81 -3.94
CA LEU A 44 -3.40 -1.23 -4.27
C LEU A 44 -3.66 -1.10 -5.78
N ILE A 45 -4.15 -2.16 -6.42
CA ILE A 45 -4.60 -2.15 -7.81
C ILE A 45 -6.12 -2.17 -7.83
N GLY A 46 -6.70 -1.11 -8.40
CA GLY A 46 -8.15 -0.94 -8.49
C GLY A 46 -8.71 -0.09 -7.35
N LEU A 47 -9.52 0.91 -7.72
CA LEU A 47 -10.22 1.82 -6.80
C LEU A 47 -11.71 1.91 -7.14
N GLY A 48 -12.32 0.74 -7.36
CA GLY A 48 -13.77 0.58 -7.52
C GLY A 48 -14.46 0.43 -6.16
N THR A 49 -15.59 -0.29 -6.10
CA THR A 49 -16.33 -0.51 -4.84
C THR A 49 -15.48 -1.19 -3.77
N VAL A 50 -14.85 -2.32 -4.09
CA VAL A 50 -14.03 -3.07 -3.12
C VAL A 50 -12.74 -2.30 -2.81
N GLY A 51 -12.01 -1.87 -3.84
CA GLY A 51 -10.77 -1.11 -3.66
C GLY A 51 -10.95 0.19 -2.89
N GLY A 52 -12.06 0.89 -3.10
CA GLY A 52 -12.43 2.08 -2.33
C GLY A 52 -12.53 1.77 -0.84
N GLN A 53 -13.27 0.73 -0.46
CA GLN A 53 -13.40 0.33 0.94
C GLN A 53 -12.07 -0.15 1.54
N VAL A 54 -11.23 -0.85 0.76
CA VAL A 54 -9.88 -1.23 1.22
C VAL A 54 -9.03 0.00 1.49
N ALA A 55 -8.99 0.96 0.57
CA ALA A 55 -8.26 2.21 0.74
C ALA A 55 -8.77 3.03 1.94
N ASP A 56 -10.09 3.17 2.07
CA ASP A 56 -10.74 3.85 3.19
C ASP A 56 -10.31 3.25 4.53
N ARG A 57 -10.36 1.91 4.67
CA ARG A 57 -9.95 1.24 5.91
C ARG A 57 -8.46 1.40 6.20
N LEU A 58 -7.61 1.30 5.19
CA LEU A 58 -6.17 1.50 5.35
C LEU A 58 -5.83 2.93 5.78
N LEU A 59 -6.59 3.93 5.35
CA LEU A 59 -6.35 5.33 5.66
C LEU A 59 -6.98 5.77 6.99
N THR A 60 -8.20 5.30 7.29
CA THR A 60 -8.99 5.84 8.42
C THR A 60 -8.91 4.98 9.68
N TRP A 61 -8.53 3.70 9.58
CA TRP A 61 -8.54 2.73 10.69
C TRP A 61 -7.14 2.20 11.03
N GLN A 62 -6.08 2.97 10.75
CA GLN A 62 -4.69 2.55 10.97
C GLN A 62 -4.43 2.01 12.40
N PRO A 63 -4.81 2.68 13.51
CA PRO A 63 -4.50 2.17 14.84
C PRO A 63 -5.15 0.81 15.14
N GLN A 64 -6.37 0.60 14.64
CA GLN A 64 -7.12 -0.64 14.82
C GLN A 64 -6.53 -1.77 13.97
N LEU A 65 -6.14 -1.47 12.73
CA LEU A 65 -5.46 -2.42 11.85
C LEU A 65 -4.09 -2.79 12.41
N ALA A 66 -3.31 -1.82 12.89
CA ALA A 66 -2.01 -2.06 13.49
C ALA A 66 -2.09 -2.95 14.73
N ARG A 67 -3.07 -2.69 15.61
CA ARG A 67 -3.33 -3.56 16.78
C ARG A 67 -3.69 -4.99 16.40
N ARG A 68 -4.40 -5.20 15.29
CA ARG A 68 -4.82 -6.53 14.83
C ARG A 68 -3.73 -7.27 14.07
N ALA A 69 -3.02 -6.55 13.19
CA ALA A 69 -1.94 -7.10 12.38
C ALA A 69 -0.63 -7.26 13.17
N GLY A 70 -0.49 -6.57 14.30
CA GLY A 70 0.77 -6.46 15.06
C GLY A 70 1.80 -5.55 14.38
N ILE A 71 1.44 -4.90 13.26
CA ILE A 71 2.31 -4.06 12.44
C ILE A 71 1.49 -2.97 11.74
N GLU A 72 2.08 -1.78 11.56
CA GLU A 72 1.43 -0.70 10.82
C GLU A 72 1.33 -1.02 9.33
N LEU A 73 0.15 -0.78 8.74
CA LEU A 73 -0.09 -0.93 7.31
C LEU A 73 -0.26 0.46 6.68
N CYS A 74 0.60 0.78 5.72
CA CYS A 74 0.66 2.08 5.08
C CYS A 74 0.27 1.97 3.60
N LEU A 75 -0.85 2.59 3.20
CA LEU A 75 -1.21 2.66 1.79
C LEU A 75 -0.27 3.62 1.06
N LYS A 76 0.59 3.10 0.19
CA LYS A 76 1.64 3.89 -0.48
C LYS A 76 1.23 4.38 -1.87
N ARG A 77 0.60 3.52 -2.66
CA ARG A 77 0.22 3.81 -4.05
C ARG A 77 -1.07 3.09 -4.42
N VAL A 78 -1.86 3.72 -5.29
CA VAL A 78 -3.08 3.15 -5.85
C VAL A 78 -3.05 3.24 -7.36
N LEU A 79 -2.99 2.09 -8.04
CA LEU A 79 -3.07 2.00 -9.50
C LEU A 79 -4.54 2.10 -9.95
N VAL A 80 -4.80 3.07 -10.83
CA VAL A 80 -6.10 3.32 -11.47
C VAL A 80 -5.91 3.58 -12.96
N ARG A 81 -6.93 3.32 -13.78
CA ARG A 81 -6.85 3.57 -15.24
C ARG A 81 -6.83 5.06 -15.59
N ASP A 82 -7.53 5.87 -14.82
CA ASP A 82 -7.64 7.31 -15.03
C ASP A 82 -7.64 8.00 -13.66
N VAL A 83 -6.59 8.75 -13.36
CA VAL A 83 -6.45 9.45 -12.06
C VAL A 83 -7.52 10.51 -11.85
N ASN A 84 -8.04 11.13 -12.91
CA ASN A 84 -9.00 12.23 -12.87
C ASN A 84 -10.46 11.77 -12.80
N LYS A 85 -10.72 10.47 -12.99
CA LYS A 85 -12.08 9.92 -12.93
C LYS A 85 -12.73 10.19 -11.57
N PRO A 86 -13.94 10.79 -11.50
CA PRO A 86 -14.67 10.96 -10.25
C PRO A 86 -15.00 9.62 -9.58
N ARG A 87 -14.90 9.56 -8.25
CA ARG A 87 -15.14 8.34 -7.44
C ARG A 87 -15.90 8.70 -6.16
N ALA A 88 -16.71 7.75 -5.69
CA ALA A 88 -17.44 7.89 -4.43
C ALA A 88 -16.51 7.77 -3.21
N VAL A 89 -15.48 6.92 -3.30
CA VAL A 89 -14.43 6.82 -2.28
C VAL A 89 -13.15 7.38 -2.88
N THR A 90 -12.59 8.40 -2.23
CA THR A 90 -11.38 9.10 -2.68
C THR A 90 -10.20 8.68 -1.81
N ALA A 91 -9.09 8.35 -2.47
CA ALA A 91 -7.78 8.39 -1.85
C ALA A 91 -7.15 9.75 -2.18
N PRO A 92 -6.21 10.26 -1.37
CA PRO A 92 -5.43 11.45 -1.73
C PRO A 92 -4.85 11.32 -3.15
N ASN A 93 -4.99 12.37 -3.97
CA ASN A 93 -4.58 12.35 -5.38
C ASN A 93 -3.09 11.99 -5.55
N GLU A 94 -2.26 12.37 -4.59
CA GLU A 94 -0.84 12.05 -4.52
C GLU A 94 -0.53 10.55 -4.42
N LEU A 95 -1.48 9.71 -3.98
CA LEU A 95 -1.33 8.25 -3.95
C LEU A 95 -1.71 7.60 -5.28
N LEU A 96 -2.54 8.27 -6.09
CA LEU A 96 -3.06 7.73 -7.34
C LEU A 96 -1.97 7.73 -8.43
N THR A 97 -1.94 6.66 -9.23
CA THR A 97 -1.08 6.55 -10.40
C THR A 97 -1.78 5.76 -11.50
N ALA A 98 -1.45 6.06 -12.75
CA ALA A 98 -1.80 5.24 -13.91
C ALA A 98 -0.64 4.38 -14.42
N ASP A 99 0.56 4.56 -13.84
CA ASP A 99 1.74 3.74 -14.15
C ASP A 99 1.80 2.52 -13.21
N PRO A 100 1.69 1.28 -13.73
CA PRO A 100 1.81 0.08 -12.92
C PRO A 100 3.21 -0.12 -12.33
N ASN A 101 4.26 0.40 -12.96
CA ASN A 101 5.64 0.23 -12.49
C ASN A 101 5.87 0.94 -11.15
N ALA A 102 5.13 2.03 -10.88
CA ALA A 102 5.13 2.70 -9.58
C ALA A 102 4.69 1.81 -8.40
N LEU A 103 4.08 0.64 -8.66
CA LEU A 103 3.76 -0.37 -7.64
C LEU A 103 4.66 -1.61 -7.77
N LEU A 104 4.82 -2.10 -9.00
CA LEU A 104 5.48 -3.37 -9.29
C LEU A 104 7.01 -3.30 -9.09
N ASP A 105 7.62 -2.16 -9.40
CA ASP A 105 9.07 -1.96 -9.32
C ASP A 105 9.52 -1.21 -8.06
N ASP A 106 8.59 -0.71 -7.24
CA ASP A 106 8.93 -0.03 -6.00
C ASP A 106 9.34 -1.06 -4.94
N PRO A 107 10.64 -1.18 -4.56
CA PRO A 107 11.10 -2.19 -3.61
C PRO A 107 10.59 -1.93 -2.19
N SER A 108 10.11 -0.71 -1.91
CA SER A 108 9.58 -0.38 -0.61
C SER A 108 8.11 -0.75 -0.44
N ILE A 109 7.43 -1.30 -1.46
CA ILE A 109 6.09 -1.89 -1.35
C ILE A 109 6.24 -3.40 -1.13
N GLN A 110 5.83 -3.89 0.04
CA GLN A 110 5.93 -5.30 0.42
C GLN A 110 4.67 -6.09 0.06
N ILE A 111 3.50 -5.44 0.08
CA ILE A 111 2.20 -6.08 -0.15
C ILE A 111 1.54 -5.44 -1.36
N LEU A 112 1.14 -6.24 -2.33
CA LEU A 112 0.30 -5.84 -3.44
C LEU A 112 -1.11 -6.41 -3.24
N VAL A 113 -2.09 -5.52 -3.11
CA VAL A 113 -3.50 -5.88 -3.06
C VAL A 113 -4.12 -5.61 -4.43
N GLU A 114 -4.70 -6.62 -5.06
CA GLU A 114 -5.33 -6.52 -6.36
C GLU A 114 -6.82 -6.83 -6.27
N VAL A 115 -7.62 -5.83 -6.60
CA VAL A 115 -9.09 -5.90 -6.58
C VAL A 115 -9.68 -5.23 -7.82
N ALA A 116 -8.91 -5.29 -8.91
CA ALA A 116 -9.40 -4.97 -10.23
C ALA A 116 -10.15 -6.17 -10.82
N GLY A 117 -10.82 -5.92 -11.94
CA GLY A 117 -11.42 -6.97 -12.74
C GLY A 117 -10.70 -7.10 -14.07
N GLY A 118 -10.94 -8.21 -14.75
CA GLY A 118 -10.31 -8.54 -16.03
C GLY A 118 -9.22 -9.59 -15.85
N ASP A 119 -8.64 -10.00 -16.97
CA ASP A 119 -7.64 -11.06 -17.02
C ASP A 119 -6.26 -10.44 -17.23
N GLU A 120 -5.99 -9.98 -18.45
CA GLU A 120 -4.85 -9.12 -18.75
C GLU A 120 -5.21 -7.63 -18.63
N PRO A 121 -4.30 -6.77 -18.13
CA PRO A 121 -2.91 -7.07 -17.76
C PRO A 121 -2.74 -7.57 -16.29
N MET A 122 -3.81 -7.96 -15.61
CA MET A 122 -3.76 -8.26 -14.16
C MET A 122 -2.96 -9.52 -13.86
N HIS A 123 -3.14 -10.59 -14.64
CA HIS A 123 -2.36 -11.81 -14.51
C HIS A 123 -0.85 -11.52 -14.55
N GLY A 124 -0.36 -10.82 -15.59
CA GLY A 124 1.05 -10.44 -15.69
C GLY A 124 1.53 -9.53 -14.53
N TYR A 125 0.66 -8.68 -13.99
CA TYR A 125 1.00 -7.88 -12.81
C TYR A 125 1.16 -8.73 -11.54
N LEU A 126 0.28 -9.71 -11.33
CA LEU A 126 0.38 -10.62 -10.18
C LEU A 126 1.64 -11.48 -10.29
N GLU A 127 1.90 -12.06 -11.46
CA GLU A 127 3.09 -12.88 -11.70
C GLU A 127 4.37 -12.08 -11.40
N ARG A 128 4.48 -10.86 -11.96
CA ARG A 128 5.64 -9.99 -11.74
C ARG A 128 5.79 -9.62 -10.26
N ALA A 129 4.70 -9.35 -9.55
CA ALA A 129 4.76 -8.99 -8.14
C ALA A 129 5.27 -10.16 -7.27
N ILE A 130 4.77 -11.37 -7.52
CA ILE A 130 5.20 -12.59 -6.82
C ILE A 130 6.69 -12.85 -7.08
N ARG A 131 7.13 -12.80 -8.34
CA ARG A 131 8.54 -12.98 -8.71
C ARG A 131 9.46 -11.92 -8.10
N SER A 132 8.95 -10.71 -7.88
CA SER A 132 9.66 -9.63 -7.18
C SER A 132 9.63 -9.77 -5.64
N GLY A 133 9.10 -10.87 -5.10
CA GLY A 133 9.05 -11.16 -3.66
C GLY A 133 7.99 -10.37 -2.89
N LYS A 134 7.00 -9.80 -3.57
CA LYS A 134 5.88 -9.10 -2.91
C LYS A 134 4.82 -10.11 -2.48
N HIS A 135 4.23 -9.91 -1.31
CA HIS A 135 3.04 -10.64 -0.93
C HIS A 135 1.84 -10.17 -1.76
N VAL A 136 1.10 -11.10 -2.34
CA VAL A 136 -0.06 -10.77 -3.18
C VAL A 136 -1.35 -11.17 -2.49
N VAL A 137 -2.32 -10.25 -2.46
CA VAL A 137 -3.70 -10.49 -2.04
C VAL A 137 -4.59 -10.13 -3.22
N THR A 138 -5.34 -11.09 -3.78
CA THR A 138 -6.21 -10.83 -4.93
C THR A 138 -7.67 -11.21 -4.65
N ALA A 139 -8.59 -10.42 -5.18
CA ALA A 139 -10.02 -10.76 -5.29
C ALA A 139 -10.45 -11.07 -6.74
N ASN A 140 -9.51 -11.17 -7.67
CA ASN A 140 -9.79 -11.35 -9.09
C ASN A 140 -10.07 -12.82 -9.43
N LYS A 141 -11.37 -13.13 -9.47
CA LYS A 141 -11.88 -14.47 -9.76
C LYS A 141 -11.52 -14.95 -11.17
N VAL A 142 -11.38 -14.05 -12.14
CA VAL A 142 -11.08 -14.42 -13.53
C VAL A 142 -9.65 -14.95 -13.62
N VAL A 143 -8.68 -14.21 -13.07
CA VAL A 143 -7.28 -14.62 -13.03
C VAL A 143 -7.12 -15.91 -12.24
N MET A 144 -7.71 -16.01 -11.04
CA MET A 144 -7.58 -17.22 -10.22
C MET A 144 -8.22 -18.45 -10.87
N ALA A 145 -9.29 -18.30 -11.63
CA ALA A 145 -9.92 -19.43 -12.33
C ALA A 145 -9.09 -19.95 -13.50
N LYS A 146 -8.34 -19.08 -14.18
CA LYS A 146 -7.55 -19.43 -15.38
C LYS A 146 -6.09 -19.77 -15.06
N HIS A 147 -5.49 -19.02 -14.14
CA HIS A 147 -4.05 -18.98 -13.88
C HIS A 147 -3.70 -19.30 -12.41
N GLY A 148 -4.70 -19.59 -11.58
CA GLY A 148 -4.50 -19.83 -10.14
C GLY A 148 -3.43 -20.87 -9.81
N PRO A 149 -3.42 -22.07 -10.43
CA PRO A 149 -2.38 -23.07 -10.16
C PRO A 149 -0.96 -22.54 -10.42
N GLU A 150 -0.74 -21.90 -11.57
CA GLU A 150 0.58 -21.35 -11.95
C GLU A 150 1.03 -20.25 -10.99
N LEU A 151 0.11 -19.37 -10.58
CA LEU A 151 0.43 -18.30 -9.61
C LEU A 151 0.73 -18.84 -8.22
N LEU A 152 0.07 -19.92 -7.80
CA LEU A 152 0.31 -20.54 -6.50
C LEU A 152 1.64 -21.30 -6.47
N ASP A 153 2.03 -21.93 -7.57
CA ASP A 153 3.33 -22.60 -7.70
C ASP A 153 4.51 -21.61 -7.65
N LEU A 154 4.26 -20.33 -8.01
CA LEU A 154 5.26 -19.26 -7.94
C LEU A 154 5.42 -18.63 -6.54
N ALA A 155 4.44 -18.80 -5.64
CA ALA A 155 4.31 -18.06 -4.37
C ALA A 155 4.88 -18.81 -3.16
#